data_AF-K1ZVV1-F1
#
_entry.id   AF-K1ZVV1-F1
#
_cell.length_a   1.000
_cell.length_b   1.000
_cell.length_c   1.000
_cell.angle_alpha   90.00
_cell.angle_beta   90.00
_cell.angle_gamma   90.00
#
_symmetry.space_group_name_H-M   'P 1'
#
loop_
_entity.id
_entity.type
_entity.pdbx_description
1 polymer ?
#
loop_
_entity_poly.entity_id
_entity_poly.type
_entity_poly.pdbx_seq_one_letter_code
_entity_poly.pdbx_strand_id
1 'polypeptide(L)'
;MAPHDKRWPLVISAAFTQTLSPERWAQLRWRFFRLHFQYLCAFDRPGDYDYFQITAGPLTLGQRYADRPASKSRIERATSGYRSVA
;
A
#
# COMPACT_ATOMS: atom_id res chain seq x y z
N MET A 1 -9.09 -12.35 7.21
CA MET A 1 -10.27 -11.46 7.13
C MET A 1 -10.19 -10.29 8.13
N ALA A 2 -10.58 -9.09 7.71
CA ALA A 2 -10.84 -7.98 8.63
C ALA A 2 -12.09 -8.30 9.50
N PRO A 3 -12.17 -7.84 10.76
CA PRO A 3 -13.34 -8.05 11.61
C PRO A 3 -14.61 -7.52 10.94
N HIS A 4 -15.75 -8.18 11.15
CA HIS A 4 -17.04 -7.83 10.53
C HIS A 4 -17.47 -6.37 10.77
N ASP A 5 -16.96 -5.74 11.83
CA ASP A 5 -17.34 -4.38 12.26
C ASP A 5 -16.33 -3.32 11.81
N LYS A 6 -15.25 -3.73 11.11
CA LYS A 6 -14.21 -2.81 10.66
C LYS A 6 -14.68 -2.06 9.41
N ARG A 7 -15.19 -0.85 9.64
CA ARG A 7 -15.65 0.08 8.59
C ARG A 7 -14.55 0.52 7.62
N TRP A 8 -13.29 0.49 8.05
CA TRP A 8 -12.16 1.02 7.29
C TRP A 8 -11.47 -0.05 6.46
N PRO A 9 -10.97 0.30 5.26
CA PRO A 9 -10.40 -0.66 4.32
C PRO A 9 -9.12 -1.31 4.87
N LEU A 10 -8.73 -2.41 4.23
CA LEU A 10 -7.43 -3.03 4.43
C LEU A 10 -6.33 -2.06 3.96
N VAL A 11 -5.46 -1.63 4.89
CA VAL A 11 -4.34 -0.74 4.58
C VAL A 11 -3.10 -1.56 4.26
N ILE A 12 -2.56 -1.38 3.06
CA ILE A 12 -1.36 -2.07 2.56
C ILE A 12 -0.33 -1.04 2.12
N SER A 13 0.94 -1.28 2.44
CA SER A 13 2.07 -0.48 1.95
C SER A 13 2.59 -1.04 0.63
N ALA A 14 2.95 -0.16 -0.29
CA ALA A 14 3.68 -0.52 -1.50
C ALA A 14 5.12 -1.01 -1.23
N ALA A 15 5.63 -0.81 0.00
CA ALA A 15 6.90 -1.36 0.49
C ALA A 15 8.08 -1.23 -0.51
N PHE A 16 8.37 -0.02 -0.98
CA PHE A 16 9.35 0.24 -2.06
C PHE A 16 10.73 -0.40 -1.85
N THR A 17 11.18 -0.54 -0.60
CA THR A 17 12.46 -1.20 -0.29
C THR A 17 12.45 -2.71 -0.57
N GLN A 18 11.28 -3.33 -0.66
CA GLN A 18 11.07 -4.74 -0.98
C GLN A 18 10.62 -4.93 -2.43
N THR A 19 9.88 -3.96 -2.98
CA THR A 19 9.27 -4.06 -4.32
C THR A 19 10.07 -3.39 -5.44
N LEU A 20 11.09 -2.61 -5.11
CA LEU A 20 12.09 -2.13 -6.06
C LEU A 20 13.38 -2.94 -5.90
N SER A 21 13.92 -3.42 -7.02
CA SER A 21 15.28 -3.98 -7.02
C SER A 21 16.32 -2.95 -6.55
N PRO A 22 17.46 -3.38 -5.99
CA PRO A 22 18.56 -2.49 -5.63
C PRO A 22 19.00 -1.59 -6.79
N GLU A 23 19.00 -2.13 -8.01
CA GLU A 23 19.35 -1.42 -9.23
C GLU A 23 18.33 -0.31 -9.53
N ARG A 24 17.04 -0.62 -9.43
CA ARG A 24 15.96 0.34 -9.67
C ARG A 24 15.91 1.41 -8.58
N TRP A 25 16.13 1.01 -7.33
CA TRP A 25 16.24 1.92 -6.20
C TRP A 25 17.38 2.94 -6.40
N ALA A 26 18.57 2.48 -6.80
CA ALA A 26 19.71 3.35 -7.06
C ALA A 26 19.41 4.42 -8.13
N GLN A 27 18.64 4.07 -9.17
CA GLN A 27 18.22 4.99 -10.24
C GLN A 27 17.16 6.01 -9.78
N LEU A 28 16.32 5.65 -8.81
CA LEU A 28 15.14 6.43 -8.43
C LEU A 28 15.30 7.23 -7.13
N ARG A 29 16.23 6.85 -6.23
CA ARG A 29 16.33 7.40 -4.86
C ARG A 29 16.47 8.94 -4.79
N TRP A 30 17.02 9.58 -5.82
CA TRP A 30 17.17 11.04 -5.90
C TRP A 30 16.15 11.72 -6.82
N ARG A 31 15.29 10.94 -7.46
CA ARG A 31 14.23 11.43 -8.37
C ARG A 31 12.92 11.52 -7.60
N PHE A 32 12.86 12.40 -6.61
CA PHE A 32 11.79 12.45 -5.61
C PHE A 32 10.37 12.42 -6.21
N PHE A 33 10.09 13.26 -7.21
CA PHE A 33 8.78 13.27 -7.87
C PHE A 33 8.46 11.94 -8.56
N ARG A 34 9.44 11.36 -9.26
CA ARG A 34 9.26 10.06 -9.92
C ARG A 34 9.03 8.94 -8.89
N LEU A 35 9.79 8.95 -7.80
CA LEU A 35 9.67 7.98 -6.73
C LEU A 35 8.33 8.11 -6.00
N HIS A 36 7.85 9.34 -5.77
CA HIS A 36 6.56 9.59 -5.13
C HIS A 36 5.38 8.95 -5.89
N PHE A 37 5.38 9.02 -7.23
CA PHE A 37 4.36 8.40 -8.07
C PHE A 37 4.64 6.94 -8.44
N GLN A 38 5.72 6.34 -7.92
CA GLN A 38 6.10 4.97 -8.28
C GLN A 38 5.06 3.93 -7.88
N TYR A 39 4.23 4.19 -6.85
CA TYR A 39 3.14 3.29 -6.45
C TYR A 39 2.03 3.11 -7.49
N LEU A 40 1.96 3.98 -8.50
CA LEU A 40 1.05 3.84 -9.65
C LEU A 40 1.74 3.17 -10.84
N CYS A 41 3.06 3.04 -10.80
CA CYS A 41 3.86 2.44 -11.86
C CYS A 41 4.12 0.96 -11.56
N ALA A 42 4.53 0.22 -12.59
CA ALA A 42 4.91 -1.17 -12.43
C ALA A 42 6.15 -1.29 -11.54
N PHE A 43 6.09 -2.25 -10.62
CA PHE A 43 7.24 -2.70 -9.84
C PHE A 43 7.95 -3.84 -10.57
N ASP A 44 9.27 -3.86 -10.50
CA ASP A 44 10.08 -4.96 -11.04
C ASP A 44 10.05 -6.19 -10.12
N ARG A 45 9.75 -6.00 -8.84
CA ARG A 45 9.47 -7.06 -7.86
C ARG A 45 8.09 -6.85 -7.24
N PRO A 46 6.99 -7.16 -7.96
CA PRO A 46 5.66 -6.93 -7.44
C PRO A 46 5.44 -7.75 -6.15
N GLY A 47 5.04 -7.05 -5.09
CA GLY A 47 4.67 -7.66 -3.81
C GLY A 47 3.15 -7.78 -3.69
N ASP A 48 2.65 -7.73 -2.45
CA ASP A 48 1.20 -7.72 -2.18
C ASP A 48 0.48 -6.53 -2.83
N TYR A 49 1.20 -5.42 -3.01
CA TYR A 49 0.72 -4.23 -3.68
C TYR A 49 1.37 -4.12 -5.06
N ASP A 50 0.54 -4.13 -6.10
CA ASP A 50 0.91 -3.76 -7.47
C ASP A 50 -0.31 -3.14 -8.16
N TYR A 51 -0.16 -1.94 -8.71
CA TYR A 51 -1.28 -1.15 -9.21
C TYR A 51 -2.02 -1.85 -10.37
N PHE A 52 -1.28 -2.44 -11.31
CA PHE A 52 -1.87 -3.07 -12.49
C PHE A 52 -2.56 -4.38 -12.13
N GLN A 53 -1.96 -5.18 -11.26
CA GLN A 53 -2.58 -6.39 -10.76
C GLN A 53 -3.85 -6.13 -9.94
N ILE A 54 -3.90 -5.02 -9.19
CA ILE A 54 -5.05 -4.62 -8.38
C ILE A 54 -6.19 -4.09 -9.26
N THR A 55 -5.87 -3.26 -10.25
CA THR A 55 -6.88 -2.51 -11.03
C THR A 55 -7.29 -3.20 -12.33
N ALA A 56 -6.40 -3.98 -12.92
CA ALA A 56 -6.59 -4.63 -14.22
C ALA A 56 -6.34 -6.15 -14.17
N GLY A 57 -6.10 -6.72 -12.98
CA GLY A 57 -5.91 -8.16 -12.80
C GLY A 57 -7.23 -8.95 -12.78
N PRO A 58 -7.17 -10.27 -12.94
CA PRO A 58 -8.36 -11.13 -13.03
C PRO A 58 -9.02 -11.44 -11.66
N LEU A 59 -8.37 -11.07 -10.55
CA LEU A 59 -8.83 -11.38 -9.20
C LEU A 59 -9.55 -10.17 -8.59
N THR A 60 -10.68 -10.43 -7.93
CA THR A 60 -11.31 -9.43 -7.06
C THR A 60 -10.41 -9.07 -5.87
N LEU A 61 -10.61 -7.89 -5.28
CA LEU A 61 -9.89 -7.50 -4.06
C LEU A 61 -10.11 -8.49 -2.91
N GLY A 62 -11.32 -9.02 -2.77
CA GLY A 62 -11.66 -10.01 -1.75
C GLY A 62 -10.86 -11.30 -1.90
N GLN A 63 -10.73 -11.82 -3.14
CA GLN A 63 -9.92 -13.01 -3.42
C GLN A 63 -8.43 -12.74 -3.22
N ARG A 64 -7.93 -11.62 -3.75
CA ARG A 64 -6.51 -11.25 -3.68
C ARG A 64 -6.02 -11.08 -2.24
N TYR A 65 -6.88 -10.60 -1.34
CA TYR A 65 -6.49 -10.20 0.01
C TYR A 65 -7.21 -10.95 1.13
N ALA A 66 -7.85 -12.10 0.85
CA ALA A 66 -8.67 -12.85 1.80
C ALA A 66 -7.99 -13.06 3.18
N ASP A 67 -6.72 -13.47 3.13
CA ASP A 67 -5.93 -13.81 4.31
C ASP A 67 -4.82 -12.80 4.61
N ARG A 68 -4.78 -11.68 3.89
CA ARG A 68 -3.74 -10.67 4.05
C ARG A 68 -4.05 -9.79 5.27
N PRO A 69 -3.23 -9.80 6.34
CA PRO A 69 -3.38 -8.81 7.41
C PRO A 69 -3.02 -7.41 6.90
N ALA A 70 -3.43 -6.35 7.61
CA ALA A 70 -2.99 -5.00 7.28
C ALA A 70 -1.47 -4.81 7.50
N SER A 71 -0.88 -3.82 6.84
CA SER A 71 0.52 -3.46 7.09
C SER A 71 0.72 -3.03 8.56
N LYS A 72 1.79 -3.55 9.18
CA LYS A 72 2.11 -3.31 10.60
C LYS A 72 2.42 -1.84 10.91
N SER A 73 2.87 -1.08 9.90
CA SER A 73 3.20 0.34 10.02
C SER A 73 1.99 1.28 9.95
N ARG A 74 0.76 0.78 9.73
CA ARG A 74 -0.41 1.65 9.68
C ARG A 74 -0.65 2.31 11.05
N ILE A 75 -1.08 3.57 11.02
CA ILE A 75 -1.49 4.31 12.21
C ILE A 75 -3.01 4.24 12.31
N GLU A 76 -3.54 3.62 13.38
CA GLU A 76 -4.99 3.63 13.67
C GLU A 76 -5.36 4.53 14.85
N ARG A 77 -4.37 4.98 15.62
CA ARG A 77 -4.60 5.90 16.73
C ARG A 77 -5.04 7.25 16.19
N ALA A 78 -6.13 7.80 16.70
CA ALA A 78 -6.54 9.17 16.43
C ALA A 78 -5.42 10.14 16.85
N THR A 79 -5.02 11.02 15.94
CA THR A 79 -3.95 12.01 16.17
C THR A 79 -4.47 13.42 16.45
N SER A 80 -5.77 13.67 16.24
CA SER A 80 -6.37 14.99 16.51
C SER A 80 -6.34 15.32 18.01
N GLY A 81 -5.84 16.52 18.34
CA GLY A 81 -5.97 17.09 19.68
C GLY A 81 -7.38 17.62 19.99
N TYR A 82 -8.17 17.89 18.96
CA TYR A 82 -9.55 18.37 19.08
C TYR A 82 -10.50 17.18 19.19
N ARG A 83 -11.25 17.10 20.30
CA ARG A 83 -12.15 15.99 20.64
C ARG A 83 -13.64 16.32 20.52
N SER A 84 -13.98 17.58 20.27
CA SER A 84 -15.34 18.07 20.04
C SER A 84 -15.33 19.12 18.93
N VAL A 85 -16.40 19.16 18.16
CA VAL A 85 -16.68 20.26 17.22
C VAL A 85 -17.57 21.25 17.99
N ALA A 86 -17.24 22.53 17.95
CA ALA A 86 -18.07 23.59 18.52
C ALA A 86 -19.17 24.00 17.53
#